data_AF-A0A950E4X3-F1
#
_entry.id   AF-A0A950E4X3-F1
#
_cell.length_a   1.000
_cell.length_b   1.000
_cell.length_c   1.000
_cell.angle_alpha   90.00
_cell.angle_beta   90.00
_cell.angle_gamma   90.00
#
_symmetry.space_group_name_H-M   'P 1'
#
loop_
_entity.id
_entity.type
_entity.pdbx_description
1 polymer ?
#
loop_
_entity_poly.entity_id
_entity_poly.type
_entity_poly.pdbx_seq_one_letter_code
_entity_poly.pdbx_strand_id
1 'polypeptide(L)'
;MNRGRLITIEGIDGAGKTTLAAALLDAFKARGLDARLLREPGGVAAAERIRGLVIDPGLHVTARTEALLYAAARAQLVEEALEPLLSAGSWVLLDRFIDSSLAYQGGGRELGIDAVRAINEFAIRTAW
;
A
#
# COMPACT_ATOMS: atom_id res chain seq x y z
N MET A 1 -7.61 -3.87 -24.33
CA MET A 1 -7.90 -2.78 -23.37
C MET A 1 -6.57 -2.33 -22.79
N ASN A 2 -6.37 -1.02 -22.57
CA ASN A 2 -5.13 -0.53 -21.98
C ASN A 2 -5.10 -0.85 -20.48
N ARG A 3 -3.96 -1.34 -19.97
CA ARG A 3 -3.72 -1.52 -18.53
C ARG A 3 -3.90 -0.17 -17.81
N GLY A 4 -4.45 -0.23 -16.61
CA GLY A 4 -4.72 0.91 -15.74
C GLY A 4 -3.46 1.64 -15.29
N ARG A 5 -3.64 2.53 -14.30
CA ARG A 5 -2.55 3.36 -13.75
C ARG A 5 -2.61 3.32 -12.23
N LEU A 6 -1.47 3.06 -11.61
CA LEU A 6 -1.27 3.19 -10.17
C LEU A 6 -0.63 4.54 -9.87
N ILE A 7 -1.17 5.25 -8.89
CA ILE A 7 -0.57 6.44 -8.29
C ILE A 7 -0.50 6.22 -6.79
N THR A 8 0.71 6.14 -6.24
CA THR A 8 0.93 6.04 -4.80
C THR A 8 1.06 7.43 -4.19
N ILE A 9 0.55 7.60 -2.98
CA ILE A 9 0.62 8.86 -2.22
C ILE A 9 1.39 8.57 -0.94
N GLU A 10 2.58 9.13 -0.85
CA GLU A 10 3.55 8.83 0.20
C GLU A 10 3.91 10.06 1.03
N GLY A 11 4.44 9.83 2.23
CA GLY A 11 4.84 10.89 3.16
C GLY A 11 4.55 10.58 4.62
N ILE A 12 5.08 11.41 5.51
CA ILE A 12 4.93 11.24 6.97
C ILE A 12 3.48 11.43 7.44
N ASP A 13 3.18 10.99 8.66
CA ASP A 13 1.88 11.24 9.28
C ASP A 13 1.66 12.76 9.46
N GLY A 14 0.41 13.20 9.26
CA GLY A 14 0.06 14.62 9.28
C GLY A 14 0.37 15.40 7.99
N ALA A 15 1.01 14.80 6.98
CA ALA A 15 1.35 15.48 5.71
C ALA A 15 0.14 15.77 4.78
N GLY A 16 -1.09 15.44 5.18
CA GLY A 16 -2.30 15.69 4.38
C GLY A 16 -2.59 14.68 3.26
N LYS A 17 -1.93 13.52 3.23
CA LYS A 17 -2.08 12.47 2.21
C LYS A 17 -3.53 12.06 1.96
N THR A 18 -4.27 11.77 3.03
CA THR A 18 -5.67 11.33 2.94
C THR A 18 -6.57 12.41 2.32
N THR A 19 -6.33 13.68 2.67
CA THR A 19 -7.04 14.82 2.07
C THR A 19 -6.75 14.94 0.58
N LEU A 20 -5.46 14.83 0.20
CA LEU A 20 -5.05 14.86 -1.21
C LEU A 20 -5.65 13.69 -2.00
N ALA A 21 -5.63 12.48 -1.45
CA ALA A 21 -6.15 11.28 -2.09
C ALA A 21 -7.66 11.38 -2.38
N ALA A 22 -8.44 11.90 -1.43
CA ALA A 22 -9.86 12.13 -1.62
C ALA A 22 -10.13 13.19 -2.71
N ALA A 23 -9.42 14.32 -2.67
CA ALA A 23 -9.57 15.39 -3.66
C ALA A 23 -9.18 14.92 -5.08
N LEU A 24 -8.13 14.10 -5.21
CA LEU A 24 -7.72 13.51 -6.48
C LEU A 24 -8.77 12.53 -7.01
N LEU A 25 -9.35 11.70 -6.13
CA LEU A 25 -10.40 10.76 -6.52
C LEU A 25 -11.61 11.49 -7.12
N ASP A 26 -12.05 12.56 -6.45
CA ASP A 26 -13.18 13.38 -6.92
C ASP A 26 -12.85 14.07 -8.25
N ALA A 27 -11.63 14.61 -8.37
CA ALA A 27 -11.16 15.23 -9.61
C ALA A 27 -11.08 14.24 -10.79
N PHE A 28 -10.75 12.98 -10.54
CA PHE A 28 -10.71 11.93 -11.57
C PHE A 28 -12.11 11.53 -12.00
N LYS A 29 -13.01 11.31 -11.03
CA LYS A 29 -14.42 11.00 -11.29
C LYS A 29 -15.12 12.13 -12.08
N ALA A 30 -14.84 13.38 -11.73
CA ALA A 30 -15.37 14.54 -12.45
C ALA A 30 -14.93 14.61 -13.93
N ARG A 31 -13.83 13.93 -14.29
CA ARG A 31 -13.33 13.81 -15.67
C ARG A 31 -13.79 12.53 -16.37
N GLY A 32 -14.68 11.75 -15.74
CA GLY A 32 -15.17 10.48 -16.29
C GLY A 32 -14.15 9.34 -16.24
N LEU A 33 -13.07 9.48 -15.45
CA LEU A 33 -12.10 8.40 -15.27
C LEU A 33 -12.64 7.40 -14.25
N ASP A 34 -12.55 6.10 -14.59
CA ASP A 34 -12.80 5.04 -13.64
C ASP A 34 -11.63 4.98 -12.64
N ALA A 35 -11.86 5.49 -11.43
CA ALA A 35 -10.85 5.60 -10.38
C ALA A 35 -11.30 4.95 -9.08
N ARG A 36 -10.36 4.30 -8.39
CA ARG A 36 -10.54 3.71 -7.06
C ARG A 36 -9.47 4.24 -6.11
N LEU A 37 -9.84 4.35 -4.83
CA LEU A 37 -8.92 4.66 -3.75
C LEU A 37 -8.73 3.41 -2.89
N LEU A 38 -7.48 3.02 -2.70
CA LEU A 38 -7.04 1.96 -1.81
C LEU A 38 -6.07 2.56 -0.77
N ARG A 39 -5.73 1.79 0.28
CA ARG A 39 -4.80 2.20 1.34
C ARG A 39 -4.01 1.01 1.86
N GLU A 40 -2.75 1.26 2.22
CA GLU A 40 -1.94 0.34 3.00
C GLU A 40 -1.48 0.89 4.36
N PRO A 41 -1.19 -0.02 5.32
CA PRO A 41 -1.60 -1.43 5.33
C PRO A 41 -3.12 -1.53 5.50
N GLY A 42 -3.77 -2.49 4.82
CA GLY A 42 -5.22 -2.68 4.84
C GLY A 42 -5.84 -2.78 3.44
N GLY A 43 -7.09 -2.34 3.31
CA GLY A 43 -7.79 -2.22 2.01
C GLY A 43 -8.58 -3.47 1.58
N VAL A 44 -8.26 -4.65 2.12
CA VAL A 44 -9.02 -5.90 1.96
C VAL A 44 -9.11 -6.65 3.29
N ALA A 45 -10.08 -7.55 3.43
CA ALA A 45 -10.45 -8.13 4.73
C ALA A 45 -9.28 -8.81 5.45
N ALA A 46 -8.46 -9.59 4.73
CA ALA A 46 -7.29 -10.24 5.31
C ALA A 46 -6.18 -9.23 5.65
N ALA A 47 -5.93 -8.23 4.79
CA ALA A 47 -4.96 -7.17 5.06
C ALA A 47 -5.33 -6.31 6.27
N GLU A 48 -6.63 -6.03 6.50
CA GLU A 48 -7.11 -5.31 7.69
C GLU A 48 -6.89 -6.12 8.98
N ARG A 49 -7.07 -7.45 8.94
CA ARG A 49 -6.75 -8.31 10.09
C ARG A 49 -5.26 -8.31 10.40
N ILE A 50 -4.41 -8.39 9.37
CA ILE A 50 -2.95 -8.32 9.53
C ILE A 50 -2.54 -6.95 10.10
N ARG A 51 -3.11 -5.86 9.59
CA ARG A 51 -2.93 -4.51 10.16
C ARG A 51 -3.27 -4.50 11.64
N GLY A 52 -4.39 -5.12 12.02
CA GLY A 52 -4.84 -5.25 13.41
C GLY A 52 -3.75 -5.82 14.32
N LEU A 53 -3.05 -6.88 13.89
CA LEU A 53 -1.96 -7.48 14.67
C LEU A 53 -0.78 -6.51 14.88
N VAL A 54 -0.46 -5.69 13.88
CA VAL A 54 0.69 -4.78 13.94
C VAL A 54 0.42 -3.56 14.83
N ILE A 55 -0.81 -3.04 14.83
CA ILE A 55 -1.18 -1.83 15.58
C ILE A 55 -1.74 -2.14 16.98
N ASP A 56 -1.88 -3.41 17.35
CA ASP A 56 -2.41 -3.81 18.65
C ASP A 56 -1.43 -3.44 19.77
N PRO A 57 -1.79 -2.52 20.69
CA PRO A 57 -0.91 -2.12 21.79
C PRO A 57 -0.65 -3.24 22.81
N GLY A 58 -1.45 -4.31 22.80
CA GLY A 58 -1.27 -5.49 23.63
C GLY A 58 -0.27 -6.50 23.07
N LEU A 59 0.19 -6.33 21.83
CA LEU A 59 1.15 -7.24 21.19
C LEU A 59 2.53 -6.59 21.06
N HIS A 60 3.56 -7.34 21.45
CA HIS A 60 4.94 -6.96 21.12
C HIS A 60 5.33 -7.53 19.75
N VAL A 61 5.32 -6.68 18.73
CA VAL A 61 5.73 -7.03 17.36
C VAL A 61 7.16 -6.54 17.11
N THR A 62 8.07 -7.47 16.84
CA THR A 62 9.47 -7.11 16.52
C THR A 62 9.59 -6.47 15.14
N ALA A 63 10.64 -5.68 14.88
CA ALA A 63 10.81 -4.96 13.61
C ALA A 63 10.76 -5.87 12.36
N ARG A 64 11.39 -7.05 12.41
CA ARG A 64 11.35 -8.01 11.29
C ARG A 64 9.94 -8.58 11.10
N THR A 65 9.25 -8.90 12.20
CA THR A 65 7.86 -9.35 12.15
C THR A 65 6.94 -8.28 11.56
N GLU A 66 7.09 -7.01 11.97
CA GLU A 66 6.35 -5.86 11.42
C GLU A 66 6.53 -5.75 9.90
N ALA A 67 7.77 -5.79 9.41
CA ALA A 67 8.08 -5.73 7.98
C ALA A 67 7.43 -6.87 7.18
N LEU A 68 7.52 -8.10 7.69
CA LEU A 68 6.93 -9.28 7.05
C LEU A 68 5.40 -9.25 7.05
N LEU A 69 4.78 -8.80 8.15
CA LEU A 69 3.32 -8.65 8.23
C LEU A 69 2.82 -7.58 7.25
N TYR A 70 3.51 -6.44 7.14
CA TYR A 70 3.16 -5.45 6.12
C TYR A 70 3.32 -5.96 4.70
N ALA A 71 4.40 -6.70 4.41
CA ALA A 71 4.56 -7.33 3.10
C ALA A 71 3.47 -8.38 2.81
N ALA A 72 3.04 -9.16 3.82
CA ALA A 72 1.93 -10.10 3.67
C ALA A 72 0.59 -9.41 3.41
N ALA A 73 0.29 -8.32 4.13
CA ALA A 73 -0.90 -7.51 3.88
C ALA A 73 -0.91 -6.91 2.47
N ARG A 74 0.25 -6.44 2.01
CA ARG A 74 0.46 -5.91 0.66
C ARG A 74 0.23 -6.97 -0.42
N ALA A 75 0.84 -8.15 -0.29
CA ALA A 75 0.64 -9.25 -1.24
C ALA A 75 -0.85 -9.56 -1.42
N GLN A 76 -1.61 -9.60 -0.32
CA GLN A 76 -3.04 -9.84 -0.36
C GLN A 76 -3.81 -8.70 -1.06
N LEU A 77 -3.51 -7.44 -0.74
CA LEU A 77 -4.13 -6.28 -1.40
C LEU A 77 -3.86 -6.27 -2.90
N VAL A 78 -2.64 -6.64 -3.30
CA VAL A 78 -2.23 -6.67 -4.71
C VAL A 78 -3.05 -7.68 -5.49
N GLU A 79 -3.12 -8.93 -5.01
CA GLU A 79 -3.82 -10.02 -5.69
C GLU A 79 -5.35 -9.84 -5.66
N GLU A 80 -5.92 -9.43 -4.52
CA GLU A 80 -7.37 -9.37 -4.32
C GLU A 80 -8.01 -8.12 -4.95
N ALA A 81 -7.31 -6.98 -4.97
CA ALA A 81 -7.88 -5.71 -5.38
C ALA A 81 -7.07 -4.98 -6.46
N LEU A 82 -5.77 -4.77 -6.27
CA LEU A 82 -5.00 -3.89 -7.15
C LEU A 82 -4.86 -4.44 -8.58
N GLU A 83 -4.38 -5.67 -8.72
CA GLU A 83 -4.12 -6.28 -10.03
C GLU A 83 -5.41 -6.45 -10.85
N PRO A 84 -6.55 -6.88 -10.28
CA PRO A 84 -7.83 -6.86 -10.97
C PRO A 84 -8.23 -5.48 -11.50
N LEU A 85 -8.07 -4.42 -10.68
CA LEU A 85 -8.40 -3.04 -11.08
C LEU A 85 -7.49 -2.54 -12.21
N LEU A 86 -6.18 -2.77 -12.11
CA LEU A 86 -5.24 -2.39 -13.14
C LEU A 86 -5.47 -3.17 -14.44
N SER A 87 -5.80 -4.45 -14.36
CA SER A 87 -6.14 -5.27 -15.52
C SER A 87 -7.43 -4.81 -16.21
N ALA A 88 -8.38 -4.27 -15.46
CA ALA A 88 -9.62 -3.68 -15.98
C ALA A 88 -9.43 -2.28 -16.61
N GLY A 89 -8.25 -1.69 -16.52
CA GLY A 89 -7.97 -0.35 -17.05
C GLY A 89 -8.28 0.80 -16.09
N SER A 90 -8.61 0.51 -14.83
CA SER A 90 -8.94 1.53 -13.83
C SER A 90 -7.70 2.30 -13.35
N TRP A 91 -7.90 3.54 -12.93
CA TRP A 91 -6.93 4.29 -12.14
C TRP A 91 -7.06 3.90 -10.68
N VAL A 92 -5.93 3.66 -10.02
CA VAL A 92 -5.88 3.34 -8.60
C VAL A 92 -5.01 4.39 -7.90
N LEU A 93 -5.62 5.14 -6.99
CA LEU A 93 -4.93 5.96 -6.01
C LEU A 93 -4.68 5.08 -4.79
N LEU A 94 -3.44 5.04 -4.28
CA LEU A 94 -3.07 4.18 -3.17
C LEU A 94 -2.36 5.00 -2.08
N ASP A 95 -3.02 5.18 -0.93
CA ASP A 95 -2.45 5.86 0.24
C ASP A 95 -1.45 4.92 0.92
N ARG A 96 -0.16 5.24 0.76
CA ARG A 96 1.03 4.42 1.09
C ARG A 96 1.18 3.12 0.29
N PHE A 97 2.42 2.76 0.01
CA PHE A 97 2.84 1.52 -0.63
C PHE A 97 4.27 1.14 -0.20
N ILE A 98 5.11 0.67 -1.13
CA ILE A 98 6.45 0.16 -0.87
C ILE A 98 7.37 1.23 -0.30
N ASP A 99 7.29 2.48 -0.76
CA ASP A 99 8.18 3.55 -0.29
C ASP A 99 8.02 3.81 1.21
N SER A 100 6.79 3.70 1.75
CA SER A 100 6.57 3.66 3.19
C SER A 100 7.36 2.53 3.86
N SER A 101 7.35 1.32 3.32
CA SER A 101 8.13 0.22 3.91
C SER A 101 9.64 0.47 3.87
N LEU A 102 10.16 1.01 2.78
CA LEU A 102 11.57 1.37 2.67
C LEU A 102 11.96 2.44 3.69
N ALA A 103 11.15 3.49 3.83
CA ALA A 103 11.41 4.57 4.77
C ALA A 103 11.30 4.12 6.24
N TYR A 104 10.19 3.50 6.61
CA TYR A 104 9.90 3.16 8.01
C TYR A 104 10.64 1.90 8.46
N GLN A 105 10.54 0.79 7.73
CA GLN A 105 11.18 -0.47 8.13
C GLN A 105 12.64 -0.54 7.68
N GLY A 106 12.94 -0.11 6.46
CA GLY A 106 14.31 -0.15 5.93
C GLY A 106 15.23 0.86 6.62
N GLY A 107 14.81 2.12 6.65
CA GLY A 107 15.53 3.22 7.31
C GLY A 107 15.23 3.31 8.81
N GLY A 108 13.98 3.60 9.17
CA GLY A 108 13.60 3.93 10.55
C GLY A 108 13.75 2.80 11.58
N ARG A 109 13.60 1.54 11.15
CA ARG A 109 13.87 0.34 11.98
C ARG A 109 15.24 -0.28 11.70
N GLU A 110 16.05 0.33 10.83
CA GLU A 110 17.41 -0.09 10.49
C GLU A 110 17.51 -1.55 9.97
N LEU A 111 16.47 -2.06 9.32
CA LEU A 111 16.49 -3.42 8.74
C LEU A 111 17.27 -3.51 7.42
N GLY A 112 17.64 -2.36 6.85
CA GLY A 112 18.32 -2.26 5.57
C GLY A 112 17.33 -2.12 4.40
N ILE A 113 17.55 -1.10 3.57
CA ILE A 113 16.69 -0.77 2.42
C ILE A 113 16.60 -1.94 1.44
N ASP A 114 17.71 -2.58 1.13
CA ASP A 114 17.75 -3.66 0.13
C ASP A 114 17.01 -4.92 0.60
N ALA A 115 17.13 -5.27 1.89
CA ALA A 115 16.42 -6.40 2.46
C ALA A 115 14.89 -6.18 2.43
N VAL A 116 14.45 -4.98 2.82
CA VAL A 116 13.02 -4.63 2.77
C VAL A 116 12.51 -4.51 1.35
N ARG A 117 13.33 -4.02 0.41
CA ARG A 117 13.00 -4.00 -1.02
C ARG A 117 12.79 -5.41 -1.56
N ALA A 118 13.72 -6.33 -1.31
CA ALA A 118 13.62 -7.71 -1.80
C ALA A 118 12.35 -8.43 -1.31
N ILE A 119 11.98 -8.24 -0.05
CA ILE A 119 10.72 -8.79 0.50
C ILE A 119 9.50 -8.22 -0.24
N ASN A 120 9.52 -6.92 -0.56
CA ASN A 120 8.41 -6.27 -1.24
C ASN A 120 8.33 -6.63 -2.72
N GLU A 121 9.45 -6.77 -3.41
CA GLU A 121 9.51 -7.29 -4.77
C GLU A 121 8.85 -8.66 -4.88
N PHE A 122 9.14 -9.53 -3.91
CA PHE A 122 8.47 -10.82 -3.81
C PHE A 122 6.95 -10.66 -3.58
N ALA A 123 6.54 -9.75 -2.69
CA ALA A 123 5.14 -9.54 -2.37
C ALA A 123 4.30 -9.01 -3.54
N ILE A 124 4.86 -8.17 -4.41
CA ILE A 124 4.09 -7.46 -5.44
C ILE A 124 4.21 -8.02 -6.85
N ARG A 125 5.23 -8.87 -7.13
CA ARG A 125 5.55 -9.53 -8.41
C ARG A 125 5.71 -8.61 -9.63
N THR A 126 4.67 -7.87 -10.00
CA THR A 126 4.52 -7.08 -11.23
C THR A 126 4.11 -5.62 -10.98
N ALA A 127 3.75 -5.22 -9.76
CA ALA A 127 3.18 -3.91 -9.46
C ALA A 127 4.20 -2.82 -9.09
N TRP A 128 5.25 -2.65 -9.90
CA TRP A 128 6.13 -1.48 -9.85
C TRP A 128 5.55 -0.31 -10.65
#